data_AF-A0A3N7IBP7-F1
#
_entry.id   AF-A0A3N7IBP7-F1
#
_cell.length_a   1.000
_cell.length_b   1.000
_cell.length_c   1.000
_cell.angle_alpha   90.00
_cell.angle_beta   90.00
_cell.angle_gamma   90.00
#
_symmetry.space_group_name_H-M   'P 1'
#
loop_
_entity.id
_entity.type
_entity.pdbx_description
1 polymer ?
#
loop_
_entity_poly.entity_id
_entity_poly.type
_entity_poly.pdbx_seq_one_letter_code
_entity_poly.pdbx_strand_id
1 'polypeptide(L)'
;MTKALGLLQQAREHMLAMKTDKATEYLEKFESLVAAGEVSKEAASECAEVLCSIRMLAEAMRDGLSAAQRQLDEITVLSRNLDTYDRQGQKVDCQVGKGRNQRF
;
A
#
# COMPACT_ATOMS: atom_id res chain seq x y z
N MET A 1 2.54 25.40 -21.30
CA MET A 1 2.60 24.42 -20.20
C MET A 1 3.68 24.86 -19.23
N THR A 2 3.35 25.10 -17.95
CA THR A 2 4.33 25.58 -16.95
C THR A 2 5.15 24.43 -16.40
N LYS A 3 6.37 24.72 -15.92
CA LYS A 3 7.27 23.73 -15.31
C LYS A 3 6.60 23.00 -14.14
N ALA A 4 5.89 23.74 -13.29
CA ALA A 4 5.16 23.20 -12.14
C ALA A 4 4.10 22.17 -12.55
N LEU A 5 3.28 22.49 -13.55
CA LEU A 5 2.27 21.57 -14.07
C LEU A 5 2.91 20.31 -14.69
N GLY A 6 4.01 20.48 -15.42
CA GLY A 6 4.76 19.36 -16.00
C GLY A 6 5.25 18.37 -14.94
N LEU A 7 5.78 18.86 -13.82
CA LEU A 7 6.21 18.00 -12.71
C LEU A 7 5.04 17.19 -12.12
N LEU A 8 3.88 17.82 -11.92
CA LEU A 8 2.71 17.12 -11.40
C LEU A 8 2.18 16.07 -12.38
N GLN A 9 2.17 16.35 -13.68
CA GLN A 9 1.77 15.36 -14.67
C GLN A 9 2.71 14.16 -14.71
N GLN A 10 4.03 14.40 -14.64
CA GLN A 10 5.03 13.33 -14.54
C GLN A 10 4.86 12.50 -13.25
N ALA A 11 4.59 13.16 -12.11
CA ALA A 11 4.29 12.46 -10.86
C ALA A 11 3.07 11.54 -10.99
N ARG A 12 1.98 12.05 -11.59
CA ARG A 12 0.75 11.29 -11.85
C ARG A 12 1.00 10.08 -12.76
N GLU A 13 1.74 10.26 -13.86
CA GLU A 13 2.11 9.17 -14.77
C GLU A 13 2.93 8.09 -14.05
N HIS A 14 3.88 8.49 -13.20
CA HIS A 14 4.66 7.55 -12.41
C HIS A 14 3.84 6.81 -11.35
N MET A 15 2.86 7.46 -10.71
CA MET A 15 1.93 6.77 -9.81
C MET A 15 1.08 5.73 -10.54
N LEU A 16 0.55 6.06 -11.72
CA LEU A 16 -0.20 5.10 -12.54
C LEU A 16 0.67 3.91 -12.98
N ALA A 17 1.95 4.15 -13.21
CA ALA A 17 2.94 3.10 -13.51
C ALA A 17 3.48 2.37 -12.26
N MET A 18 2.93 2.63 -11.07
CA MET A 18 3.39 2.10 -9.77
C MET A 18 4.89 2.36 -9.47
N LYS A 19 5.46 3.43 -10.05
CA LYS A 19 6.84 3.88 -9.80
C LYS A 19 6.83 4.94 -8.70
N THR A 20 6.55 4.51 -7.46
CA THR A 20 6.36 5.40 -6.30
C THR A 20 7.57 6.29 -6.04
N ASP A 21 8.78 5.77 -6.14
CA ASP A 21 10.01 6.53 -5.86
C ASP A 21 10.17 7.70 -6.84
N LYS A 22 9.89 7.45 -8.13
CA LYS A 22 9.92 8.50 -9.15
C LYS A 22 8.81 9.52 -8.94
N ALA A 23 7.60 9.06 -8.61
CA ALA A 23 6.49 9.98 -8.33
C ALA A 23 6.85 10.92 -7.17
N THR A 24 7.45 10.41 -6.09
CA THR A 24 7.94 11.21 -4.97
C THR A 24 8.98 12.24 -5.41
N GLU A 25 9.98 11.84 -6.20
CA GLU A 25 11.02 12.75 -6.72
C GLU A 25 10.41 13.95 -7.47
N TYR A 26 9.38 13.73 -8.29
CA TYR A 26 8.70 14.81 -9.01
C TYR A 26 7.84 15.70 -8.11
N LEU A 27 7.23 15.13 -7.06
CA LEU A 27 6.48 15.90 -6.07
C LEU A 27 7.40 16.79 -5.22
N GLU A 28 8.57 16.29 -4.80
CA GLU A 28 9.58 17.07 -4.08
C GLU A 28 10.13 18.23 -4.92
N LYS A 29 10.34 17.99 -6.24
CA LYS A 29 10.71 19.05 -7.18
C LYS A 29 9.60 20.10 -7.30
N PHE A 30 8.34 19.70 -7.32
CA PHE A 30 7.21 20.62 -7.35
C PHE A 30 7.12 21.44 -6.06
N GLU A 31 7.27 20.80 -4.90
CA GLU A 31 7.31 21.45 -3.59
C GLU A 31 8.40 22.52 -3.53
N SER A 32 9.58 22.23 -4.08
CA SER A 32 10.68 23.21 -4.18
C SER A 32 10.29 24.45 -5.01
N LEU A 33 9.52 24.28 -6.09
CA LEU A 33 9.02 25.42 -6.89
C LEU A 33 7.96 26.22 -6.12
N VAL A 34 7.10 25.55 -5.36
CA VAL A 34 6.09 26.21 -4.51
C VAL A 34 6.78 27.05 -3.43
N ALA A 35 7.77 26.47 -2.74
CA ALA A 35 8.55 27.15 -1.70
C ALA A 35 9.32 28.37 -2.25
N ALA A 36 9.78 28.30 -3.50
CA ALA A 36 10.43 29.41 -4.20
C ALA A 36 9.46 30.48 -4.75
N GLY A 37 8.14 30.26 -4.66
CA GLY A 37 7.15 31.18 -5.24
C GLY A 37 7.10 31.18 -6.77
N GLU A 38 7.61 30.12 -7.41
CA GLU A 38 7.70 30.02 -8.88
C GLU A 38 6.43 29.46 -9.55
N VAL A 39 5.35 29.31 -8.78
CA VAL A 39 4.04 28.88 -9.31
C VAL A 39 3.20 30.11 -9.63
N SER A 40 2.95 30.33 -10.92
CA SER A 40 2.11 31.45 -11.36
C SER A 40 0.65 31.25 -10.93
N LYS A 41 -0.08 32.35 -10.76
CA LYS A 41 -1.48 32.34 -10.35
C LYS A 41 -2.37 31.62 -11.38
N GLU A 42 -2.03 31.75 -12.66
CA GLU A 42 -2.71 31.09 -13.78
C GLU A 42 -2.50 29.57 -13.74
N ALA A 43 -1.32 29.12 -13.32
CA ALA A 43 -1.02 27.69 -13.19
C ALA A 43 -1.56 27.06 -11.90
N ALA A 44 -1.93 27.86 -10.90
CA ALA A 44 -2.31 27.36 -9.59
C ALA A 44 -3.60 26.52 -9.62
N SER A 45 -4.60 26.90 -10.41
CA SER A 45 -5.85 26.13 -10.54
C SER A 45 -5.61 24.78 -11.22
N GLU A 46 -4.85 24.76 -12.31
CA GLU A 46 -4.50 23.52 -13.02
C GLU A 46 -3.64 22.60 -12.14
N CYS A 47 -2.69 23.16 -11.39
CA CYS A 47 -1.90 22.38 -10.44
C CYS A 47 -2.78 21.78 -9.33
N ALA A 48 -3.77 22.52 -8.81
CA ALA A 48 -4.70 22.02 -7.80
C ALA A 48 -5.55 20.85 -8.32
N GLU A 49 -6.01 20.90 -9.56
CA GLU A 49 -6.75 19.79 -10.19
C GLU A 49 -5.89 18.53 -10.31
N VAL A 50 -4.65 18.67 -10.77
CA VAL A 50 -3.74 17.51 -10.89
C VAL A 50 -3.37 16.95 -9.53
N LEU A 51 -3.12 17.80 -8.52
CA LEU A 51 -2.88 17.36 -7.14
C LEU A 51 -4.09 16.60 -6.55
N CYS A 52 -5.32 17.03 -6.86
CA CYS A 52 -6.52 16.30 -6.48
C CYS A 52 -6.55 14.90 -7.10
N SER A 53 -6.21 14.79 -8.39
CA SER A 53 -6.11 13.48 -9.06
C SER A 53 -5.03 12.58 -8.44
N ILE A 54 -3.85 13.13 -8.15
CA ILE A 54 -2.75 12.43 -7.47
C ILE A 54 -3.20 11.92 -6.11
N ARG A 55 -3.90 12.76 -5.34
CA ARG A 55 -4.45 12.37 -4.03
C ARG A 55 -5.43 11.21 -4.14
N MET A 56 -6.36 11.24 -5.09
CA MET A 56 -7.30 10.13 -5.30
C MET A 56 -6.57 8.82 -5.65
N LEU A 57 -5.50 8.89 -6.45
CA LEU A 57 -4.68 7.71 -6.76
C LEU A 57 -3.97 7.18 -5.50
N ALA A 58 -3.44 8.06 -4.65
CA ALA A 58 -2.80 7.67 -3.40
C ALA A 58 -3.78 7.00 -2.43
N GLU A 59 -5.02 7.50 -2.35
CA GLU A 59 -6.09 6.90 -1.55
C GLU A 59 -6.44 5.50 -2.08
N ALA A 60 -6.63 5.35 -3.39
CA ALA A 60 -6.90 4.05 -4.00
C ALA A 60 -5.77 3.02 -3.78
N MET A 61 -4.51 3.44 -3.86
CA MET A 61 -3.36 2.56 -3.57
C MET A 61 -3.33 2.13 -2.09
N ARG A 62 -3.68 3.02 -1.16
CA ARG A 62 -3.76 2.70 0.28
C ARG A 62 -4.85 1.68 0.58
N ASP A 63 -6.00 1.83 -0.06
CA ASP A 63 -7.10 0.88 0.07
C ASP A 63 -6.72 -0.50 -0.50
N GLY A 64 -6.05 -0.51 -1.65
CA GLY A 64 -5.48 -1.73 -2.24
C GLY A 64 -4.47 -2.43 -1.34
N LEU A 65 -3.55 -1.68 -0.72
CA LEU A 65 -2.59 -2.22 0.25
C LEU A 65 -3.30 -2.81 1.48
N SER A 66 -4.33 -2.12 1.97
CA SER A 66 -5.11 -2.59 3.12
C SER A 66 -5.85 -3.90 2.79
N ALA A 67 -6.38 -4.04 1.58
CA ALA A 67 -6.99 -5.27 1.10
C ALA A 67 -5.97 -6.41 0.98
N ALA A 68 -4.78 -6.13 0.43
CA ALA A 68 -3.70 -7.11 0.33
C ALA A 68 -3.23 -7.60 1.71
N GLN A 69 -3.13 -6.71 2.70
CA GLN A 69 -2.78 -7.09 4.07
C GLN A 69 -3.82 -8.06 4.67
N ARG A 70 -5.11 -7.79 4.48
CA ARG A 70 -6.18 -8.70 4.93
C ARG A 70 -6.05 -10.09 4.29
N GLN A 71 -5.76 -10.15 2.99
CA GLN A 71 -5.55 -11.41 2.30
C GLN A 71 -4.34 -12.18 2.85
N LEU A 72 -3.25 -11.50 3.21
CA LEU A 72 -2.09 -12.13 3.84
C LEU A 72 -2.41 -12.67 5.23
N ASP A 73 -3.20 -11.95 6.02
CA ASP A 73 -3.64 -12.41 7.33
C ASP A 73 -4.52 -13.66 7.22
N GLU A 74 -5.45 -13.69 6.24
CA GLU A 74 -6.27 -14.87 5.94
C GLU A 74 -5.43 -16.06 5.51
N ILE A 75 -4.46 -15.88 4.60
CA ILE A 75 -3.52 -16.93 4.18
C ILE A 75 -2.75 -17.45 5.40
N THR A 76 -2.31 -16.57 6.29
CA THR A 76 -1.57 -16.95 7.49
C THR A 76 -2.42 -17.81 8.43
N VAL A 77 -3.69 -17.44 8.64
CA VAL A 77 -4.64 -18.23 9.45
C VAL A 77 -4.88 -19.60 8.82
N LEU A 78 -5.11 -19.65 7.51
CA LEU A 78 -5.30 -20.91 6.78
C LEU A 78 -4.06 -21.80 6.86
N SER A 79 -2.85 -21.24 6.70
CA SER A 79 -1.60 -21.97 6.83
C SER A 79 -1.46 -22.59 8.22
N ARG A 80 -1.73 -21.84 9.29
CA ARG A 80 -1.68 -22.36 10.67
C ARG A 80 -2.70 -23.46 10.92
N ASN A 81 -3.89 -23.35 10.32
CA ASN A 81 -4.88 -24.41 10.42
C ASN A 81 -4.41 -25.67 9.70
N LEU A 82 -3.76 -25.54 8.55
CA LEU A 82 -3.16 -26.67 7.83
C LEU A 82 -1.97 -27.29 8.57
N ASP A 83 -1.20 -26.52 9.33
CA ASP A 83 -0.12 -27.06 10.19
C ASP A 83 -0.64 -28.03 11.27
N THR A 84 -1.95 -28.02 11.55
CA THR A 84 -2.59 -29.04 12.41
C THR A 84 -2.89 -30.35 11.68
N TYR A 85 -2.50 -30.47 10.40
CA TYR A 85 -2.67 -31.67 9.58
C TYR A 85 -1.30 -32.18 9.11
N ASP A 86 -1.16 -33.50 9.04
CA ASP A 86 0.02 -34.14 8.49
C ASP A 86 0.04 -34.06 6.96
N ARG A 87 1.12 -34.55 6.35
CA ARG A 87 1.28 -34.57 4.89
C ARG A 87 0.27 -35.46 4.16
N GLN A 88 -0.49 -36.30 4.87
CA GLN A 88 -1.56 -37.13 4.33
C GLN A 88 -2.94 -36.49 4.54
N GLY A 89 -3.01 -35.29 5.13
CA GLY A 89 -4.25 -34.56 5.40
C GLY A 89 -5.00 -35.08 6.62
N GLN A 90 -4.36 -35.86 7.50
CA GLN A 90 -4.94 -36.26 8.77
C GLN A 90 -4.61 -35.24 9.85
N LYS A 91 -5.58 -34.90 10.69
CA LYS A 91 -5.36 -33.94 11.77
C LYS A 91 -4.35 -34.53 12.75
N VAL A 92 -3.22 -33.86 12.95
CA VAL A 92 -2.25 -34.17 14.00
C VAL A 92 -2.90 -33.79 15.30
N ASP A 93 -3.55 -34.78 15.93
CA ASP A 93 -4.14 -34.61 17.25
C ASP A 93 -2.99 -34.34 18.23
N CYS A 94 -2.74 -33.07 18.55
CA CYS A 94 -1.85 -32.67 19.63
C CYS A 94 -2.49 -33.10 20.97
N GLN A 95 -2.58 -34.40 21.22
CA GLN A 95 -2.73 -34.96 22.56
C GLN A 95 -1.38 -34.83 23.28
N VAL A 96 -0.99 -33.61 23.58
CA VAL A 96 0.01 -33.36 24.62
C VAL A 96 -0.67 -33.63 25.97
N GLY A 97 -0.63 -34.89 26.38
CA GLY A 97 -0.66 -35.33 27.78
C GLY A 97 -1.91 -35.04 28.60
N LYS A 98 -2.94 -35.90 28.52
CA LYS A 98 -3.65 -36.29 29.75
C LYS A 98 -2.79 -37.31 30.50
N GLY A 99 -1.85 -36.77 31.27
CA GLY A 99 -1.08 -37.54 32.23
C GLY A 99 -2.00 -38.31 33.17
N ARG A 100 -1.66 -39.59 33.35
CA ARG A 100 -1.93 -40.45 34.50
C ARG A 100 -2.55 -39.70 35.69
N ASN A 101 -3.82 -39.95 35.97
CA ASN A 101 -4.34 -39.88 37.33
C ASN A 101 -4.49 -41.32 37.83
N GLN A 102 -3.43 -41.83 38.46
CA GLN A 102 -3.57 -42.86 39.48
C GLN A 102 -4.51 -42.30 40.55
N ARG A 103 -5.52 -43.08 41.00
CA ARG A 103 -5.86 -43.22 42.42
C ARG A 103 -7.07 -44.14 42.67
N PHE A 104 -6.80 -45.11 43.55
CA PHE A 104 -7.65 -46.01 44.35
C PHE A 104 -8.35 -47.16 43.63
#